data_AF-A0A5A7V4K1-F1
#
_entry.id   AF-A0A5A7V4K1-F1
#
_cell.length_a   1.000
_cell.length_b   1.000
_cell.length_c   1.000
_cell.angle_alpha   90.00
_cell.angle_beta   90.00
_cell.angle_gamma   90.00
#
_symmetry.space_group_name_H-M   'P 1'
#
loop_
_entity.id
_entity.type
_entity.pdbx_description
1 polymer ?
#
loop_
_entity_poly.entity_id
_entity_poly.type
_entity_poly.pdbx_seq_one_letter_code
_entity_poly.pdbx_strand_id
1 'polypeptide(L)' 'MVEFANSVKGIALNLENENVGIVVFGSDTAIKEGDLVKHTGSIMDVPQERLCSGMWSTP' A
#
# COMPACT_ATOMS: atom_id res chain seq x y z
N MET A 1 3.11 0.11 6.63
CA MET A 1 3.46 0.02 5.20
C MET A 1 4.45 -1.13 5.00
N VAL A 2 4.38 -1.81 3.86
CA VAL A 2 5.33 -2.86 3.47
C VAL A 2 6.02 -2.49 2.17
N GLU A 3 7.29 -2.84 2.07
CA GLU A 3 8.12 -2.62 0.91
C GLU A 3 8.77 -3.94 0.49
N PHE A 4 8.61 -4.26 -0.79
CA PHE A 4 9.22 -5.41 -1.42
C PHE A 4 10.63 -5.05 -1.89
N ALA A 5 11.50 -6.06 -2.03
CA ALA A 5 12.86 -5.89 -2.57
C ALA A 5 12.88 -5.18 -3.95
N ASN A 6 11.79 -5.28 -4.70
CA ASN A 6 11.64 -4.69 -6.04
C ASN A 6 11.12 -3.24 -6.01
N SER A 7 11.26 -2.52 -4.88
CA SER A 7 10.76 -1.14 -4.66
C SER A 7 9.24 -0.98 -4.76
N VAL A 8 8.51 -2.10 -4.78
CA VAL A 8 7.05 -2.10 -4.79
C VAL A 8 6.55 -1.86 -3.37
N LYS A 9 5.56 -0.98 -3.23
CA LYS A 9 4.97 -0.62 -1.93
C LYS A 9 3.56 -1.17 -1.81
N GLY A 10 3.23 -1.60 -0.61
CA GLY A 10 1.92 -2.15 -0.29
C GLY A 10 1.45 -1.82 1.13
N ILE A 11 0.18 -2.14 1.36
CA ILE A 11 -0.47 -2.08 2.67
C ILE A 11 -0.92 -3.48 3.04
N ALA A 12 -0.56 -3.94 4.24
CA ALA A 12 -1.11 -5.17 4.79
C ALA A 12 -2.55 -4.91 5.26
N LEU A 13 -3.52 -5.66 4.72
CA LEU A 13 -4.95 -5.53 5.00
C LEU A 13 -5.53 -6.70 5.81
N ASN A 14 -4.85 -7.84 5.87
CA ASN A 14 -5.27 -8.97 6.69
C ASN A 14 -4.06 -9.53 7.46
N LEU A 15 -4.18 -9.66 8.78
CA LEU A 15 -3.14 -10.19 9.66
C LEU A 15 -3.68 -11.46 10.30
N GLU A 16 -3.54 -12.60 9.62
CA GLU A 16 -3.79 -13.91 10.21
C GLU A 16 -2.51 -14.43 10.86
N ASN A 17 -2.66 -15.39 11.78
CA ASN A 17 -1.52 -15.91 12.55
C ASN A 17 -0.47 -16.59 11.68
N GLU A 18 -0.85 -17.05 10.48
CA GLU A 18 0.00 -17.80 9.56
C GLU A 18 0.19 -17.12 8.20
N ASN A 19 -0.69 -16.17 7.84
CA ASN A 19 -0.65 -15.50 6.54
C ASN A 19 -1.02 -14.02 6.67
N VAL A 20 -0.47 -13.21 5.77
CA VAL A 20 -0.73 -11.77 5.74
C VAL A 20 -1.15 -11.38 4.33
N GLY A 21 -2.34 -10.80 4.19
CA GLY A 21 -2.84 -10.27 2.93
C GLY A 21 -2.28 -8.87 2.70
N ILE A 22 -1.57 -8.66 1.59
CA ILE A 22 -0.99 -7.37 1.21
C ILE A 22 -1.65 -6.87 -0.08
N VAL A 23 -2.17 -5.64 -0.06
CA VAL A 23 -2.56 -4.92 -1.28
C VAL A 23 -1.39 -4.10 -1.76
N VAL A 24 -1.04 -4.33 -3.02
CA VAL A 24 0.08 -3.71 -3.71
C VAL A 24 -0.42 -2.55 -4.56
N PHE A 25 0.31 -1.43 -4.53
CA PHE A 25 0.04 -0.29 -5.40
C PHE A 25 1.03 -0.31 -6.57
N GLY A 26 0.53 -0.58 -7.77
CA GLY A 26 1.35 -0.63 -8.99
C GLY A 26 1.31 -1.99 -9.66
N SER A 27 2.37 -2.33 -10.39
CA SER A 27 2.49 -3.58 -11.14
C SER A 27 2.93 -4.75 -10.27
N ASP A 28 2.15 -5.84 -10.28
CA ASP A 28 2.45 -7.11 -9.61
C ASP A 28 3.46 -7.97 -10.37
N THR A 29 3.76 -7.67 -11.63
CA THR A 29 4.68 -8.43 -12.50
C THR A 29 6.09 -8.61 -11.96
N ALA A 30 6.52 -7.73 -11.06
CA ALA A 30 7.83 -7.80 -10.41
C ALA A 30 7.83 -8.65 -9.14
N ILE A 31 6.68 -9.06 -8.60
CA ILE A 31 6.59 -9.78 -7.33
C ILE A 31 6.59 -11.29 -7.60
N LYS A 32 7.45 -12.03 -6.89
CA LYS A 32 7.51 -13.49 -6.97
C LYS A 32 7.39 -14.13 -5.59
N GLU A 33 6.96 -15.39 -5.59
CA GLU A 33 6.93 -16.21 -4.38
C GLU A 33 8.36 -16.36 -3.82
N GLY A 34 8.49 -16.14 -2.50
CA GLY A 34 9.78 -16.16 -1.81
C GLY A 34 10.50 -14.80 -1.77
N ASP A 35 9.95 -13.75 -2.38
CA ASP A 35 10.52 -12.40 -2.26
C ASP A 35 10.48 -11.90 -0.80
N LEU A 36 11.58 -11.32 -0.36
CA LEU A 36 11.67 -10.72 0.98
C LEU A 36 10.86 -9.42 1.03
N VAL A 37 9.93 -9.38 1.98
CA VAL A 37 9.11 -8.22 2.30
C VAL A 37 9.57 -7.63 3.63
N LYS A 38 9.72 -6.31 3.70
CA LYS A 38 10.03 -5.61 4.94
C LYS A 38 8.88 -4.69 5.32
N HIS A 39 8.50 -4.72 6.60
CA HIS A 39 7.63 -3.70 7.15
C HIS A 39 8.48 -2.46 7.44
N THR A 40 8.08 -1.29 6.95
CA THR A 40 8.86 -0.06 7.09
C THR A 40 8.54 0.71 8.36
N GLY A 41 7.62 0.20 9.20
CA GLY A 41 7.14 0.88 10.42
C GLY A 41 6.44 2.22 10.18
N SER A 42 6.38 2.68 8.92
CA SER A 42 5.81 3.95 8.53
C SER A 42 4.31 3.78 8.25
N ILE A 43 3.52 4.72 8.77
CA ILE A 43 2.12 4.88 8.41
C ILE A 43 2.10 5.59 7.06
N MET A 44 1.24 5.13 6.14
CA MET A 44 1.12 5.76 4.83
C MET A 44 0.46 7.13 5.00
N ASP A 45 1.23 8.21 4.79
CA ASP A 45 0.65 9.55 4.69
C ASP A 45 0.09 9.74 3.28
N VAL A 46 -1.20 10.05 3.21
CA VAL A 46 -1.85 10.50 1.97
C VAL A 46 -1.73 12.03 1.94
N PRO A 47 -1.06 12.64 0.94
CA PRO A 47 -1.04 14.09 0.83
C PRO A 47 -2.47 14.60 0.59
N GLN A 48 -3.04 15.31 1.57
CA GLN A 48 -4.32 15.99 1.42
C GLN A 48 -4.12 17.30 0.67
N GLU A 49 -3.71 17.24 -0.60
CA GLU A 49 -3.71 18.41 -1.46
C GLU A 49 -5.06 18.53 -2.19
N ARG A 50 -6.00 19.20 -1.52
CA ARG A 50 -7.07 20.00 -2.14
C ARG A 50 -8.18 19.30 -2.95
N LEU A 51 -8.15 17.99 -3.18
CA LEU A 51 -9.22 17.31 -3.96
C LEU A 51 -10.62 17.38 -3.32
N CYS A 52 -10.73 17.42 -1.99
CA CYS A 52 -12.04 17.46 -1.32
C CYS A 52 -12.65 18.86 -1.21
N SER A 53 -11.97 19.94 -1.64
CA SER A 53 -12.51 21.30 -1.51
C SER A 53 -13.50 21.69 -2.61
N GLY A 54 -13.60 20.91 -3.70
CA GLY A 54 -14.41 21.28 -4.87
C GLY A 54 -15.56 20.33 -5.21
N MET A 55 -15.65 19.16 -4.57
CA MET A 55 -16.54 18.08 -5.01
C MET A 55 -17.88 17.97 -4.26
N TRP A 56 -18.21 18.96 -3.42
CA TRP A 56 -19.55 19.15 -2.84
C TRP A 56 -20.28 20.40 -3.34
N SER A 57 -19.73 21.12 -4.31
CA SER A 57 -20.47 22.16 -5.02
C SER A 57 -21.24 21.54 -6.18
N THR A 58 -22.29 20.79 -5.86
CA THR A 58 -23.39 20.58 -6.81
C THR A 58 -24.17 21.90 -6.94
N PRO A 59 -24.61 22.31 -8.14
CA PRO A 59 -25.59 23.39 -8.26
C PRO A 59 -26.94 23.02 -7.64
#